data_AF-A0A6L5R4J4-F1
#
_entry.id   AF-A0A6L5R4J4-F1
#
_cell.length_a   1.000
_cell.length_b   1.000
_cell.length_c   1.000
_cell.angle_alpha   90.00
_cell.angle_beta   90.00
_cell.angle_gamma   90.00
#
_symmetry.space_group_name_H-M   'P 1'
#
loop_
_entity.id
_entity.type
_entity.pdbx_description
1 polymer ?
#
loop_
_entity_poly.entity_id
_entity_poly.type
_entity_poly.pdbx_seq_one_letter_code
_entity_poly.pdbx_strand_id
1 'polypeptide(L)' 'MKSILWFTVGVAVGFAVAHQVNRTAQGREFFSGIDAKARAFGRAVAEGYHAREAELRAAEDH' A
#
# COMPACT_ATOMS: atom_id res chain seq x y z
N MET A 1 15.36 -11.39 19.87
CA MET A 1 16.28 -10.97 18.78
C MET A 1 16.26 -11.90 17.54
N LYS A 2 16.08 -13.22 17.69
CA LYS A 2 16.07 -14.16 16.55
C LYS A 2 14.91 -13.96 15.56
N SER A 3 13.74 -13.52 16.04
CA SER A 3 12.57 -13.25 15.19
C SER A 3 12.77 -12.04 14.27
N ILE A 4 13.45 -11.00 14.75
CA ILE A 4 13.83 -9.84 13.93
C ILE A 4 14.82 -10.27 12.84
N LEU A 5 15.82 -11.08 13.20
CA LEU A 5 16.77 -11.65 12.23
C LEU A 5 16.06 -12.44 11.13
N TRP A 6 15.13 -13.34 11.51
CA TRP A 6 14.35 -14.10 10.53
C TRP A 6 13.43 -13.22 9.68
N PHE A 7 12.81 -12.20 10.28
CA PHE A 7 12.00 -11.24 9.55
C PHE A 7 12.84 -10.49 8.51
N THR A 8 14.00 -9.96 8.90
CA THR A 8 14.90 -9.25 7.98
C THR A 8 15.37 -10.15 6.84
N VAL A 9 15.71 -11.40 7.12
CA VAL A 9 16.07 -12.38 6.09
C VAL A 9 14.90 -12.59 5.11
N GLY A 10 13.68 -12.76 5.61
CA GLY A 10 12.49 -12.89 4.77
C GLY A 10 12.25 -11.67 3.88
N VAL A 11 12.38 -10.46 4.43
CA VAL A 11 12.26 -9.22 3.66
C VAL A 11 13.34 -9.12 2.58
N ALA A 12 14.60 -9.42 2.91
CA ALA A 12 15.70 -9.37 1.95
C ALA A 12 15.51 -10.36 0.80
N VAL A 13 15.09 -11.59 1.10
CA VAL A 13 14.79 -12.62 0.08
C VAL A 13 13.62 -12.18 -0.79
N GLY A 14 12.52 -11.71 -0.19
CA GLY A 14 11.37 -11.21 -0.94
C GLY A 14 11.71 -10.04 -1.85
N PHE A 15 12.54 -9.11 -1.38
CA PHE A 15 13.01 -7.98 -2.18
C PHE A 15 13.85 -8.43 -3.38
N ALA A 16 14.77 -9.38 -3.19
CA ALA A 16 15.59 -9.91 -4.28
C ALA A 16 14.72 -10.55 -5.39
N VAL A 17 13.70 -11.32 -5.01
CA VAL A 17 12.74 -11.92 -5.94
C VAL A 17 11.95 -10.83 -6.67
N ALA A 18 11.39 -9.86 -5.95
CA ALA A 18 10.62 -8.77 -6.54
C ALA A 18 11.46 -7.94 -7.54
N HIS A 19 12.72 -7.67 -7.21
CA HIS A 19 13.66 -6.98 -8.09
C HIS A 19 13.92 -7.75 -9.37
N GLN A 20 14.09 -9.07 -9.28
CA GLN A 20 14.28 -9.91 -10.46
C GLN A 20 13.04 -9.93 -11.36
N VAL A 21 11.85 -10.06 -10.78
CA VAL A 21 10.58 -10.00 -11.52
C VAL A 21 10.43 -8.64 -12.23
N ASN A 22 10.74 -7.54 -11.54
CA ASN A 22 10.64 -6.18 -12.08
C ASN A 22 11.60 -5.89 -13.26
N ARG A 23 12.64 -6.69 -13.47
CA ARG A 23 13.50 -6.55 -14.65
C ARG A 23 12.80 -6.99 -15.94
N THR A 24 11.74 -7.80 -15.85
CA THR A 24 10.97 -8.26 -17.00
C THR A 24 9.88 -7.25 -17.38
N ALA A 25 9.43 -7.27 -18.64
CA ALA A 25 8.34 -6.40 -19.08
C ALA A 25 7.01 -6.72 -18.36
N GLN A 26 6.67 -8.01 -18.27
CA GLN A 26 5.47 -8.49 -17.57
C GLN A 26 5.50 -8.14 -16.07
N GLY A 27 6.66 -8.24 -15.42
CA GLY A 27 6.80 -7.88 -14.02
C GLY A 27 6.57 -6.39 -13.78
N ARG A 28 7.08 -5.51 -14.65
CA ARG A 28 6.80 -4.07 -14.56
C ARG A 28 5.32 -3.77 -14.70
N GLU A 29 4.65 -4.42 -15.66
CA GLU A 29 3.21 -4.26 -15.85
C GLU A 29 2.43 -4.72 -14.61
N PHE A 30 2.77 -5.89 -14.06
CA PHE A 30 2.19 -6.39 -12.81
C PHE A 30 2.33 -5.37 -11.66
N PHE A 31 3.55 -4.87 -11.41
CA PHE A 31 3.78 -3.92 -10.33
C PHE A 31 3.10 -2.58 -10.58
N SER A 32 2.97 -2.12 -11.83
CA SER A 32 2.19 -0.92 -12.15
C SER A 32 0.71 -1.08 -11.81
N GLY A 33 0.13 -2.27 -12.04
CA GLY A 33 -1.23 -2.59 -11.64
C GLY A 33 -1.43 -2.62 -10.12
N ILE A 34 -0.46 -3.16 -9.38
CA ILE A 34 -0.44 -3.14 -7.91
C ILE A 34 -0.40 -1.69 -7.40
N ASP A 35 0.50 -0.87 -7.94
CA ASP A 35 0.69 0.54 -7.56
C ASP A 35 -0.59 1.37 -7.84
N ALA A 36 -1.23 1.17 -8.99
CA ALA A 36 -2.50 1.82 -9.33
C ALA A 36 -3.61 1.46 -8.32
N LYS A 37 -3.73 0.18 -7.96
CA LYS A 37 -4.72 -0.29 -6.97
C LYS A 37 -4.44 0.28 -5.58
N ALA A 38 -3.18 0.32 -5.16
CA ALA A 38 -2.78 0.88 -3.86
C ALA A 38 -3.14 2.37 -3.77
N ARG A 39 -2.88 3.16 -4.83
CA ARG A 39 -3.29 4.58 -4.89
C ARG A 39 -4.80 4.75 -4.88
N ALA A 40 -5.53 3.92 -5.61
CA ALA A 40 -7.00 3.97 -5.62
C ALA A 40 -7.57 3.67 -4.23
N PHE A 41 -7.05 2.64 -3.57
CA PHE A 41 -7.42 2.30 -2.21
C PHE A 41 -7.12 3.45 -1.23
N GLY A 42 -5.91 4.03 -1.28
CA GLY A 42 -5.53 5.14 -0.43
C GLY A 42 -6.42 6.37 -0.60
N ARG A 43 -6.80 6.70 -1.85
CA ARG A 43 -7.75 7.78 -2.12
C ARG A 43 -9.13 7.49 -1.53
N ALA A 44 -9.66 6.29 -1.73
CA ALA A 44 -10.97 5.91 -1.19
C ALA A 44 -10.99 5.97 0.35
N VAL A 45 -9.91 5.55 1.01
CA VAL A 45 -9.78 5.68 2.47
C VAL A 45 -9.76 7.15 2.89
N ALA A 46 -8.95 7.98 2.25
CA ALA A 46 -8.86 9.41 2.57
C ALA A 46 -10.20 10.15 2.35
N GLU A 47 -10.88 9.88 1.24
CA GLU A 47 -12.22 10.41 0.97
C GLU A 47 -13.22 9.99 2.04
N GLY A 48 -13.19 8.71 2.47
CA GLY A 48 -14.02 8.22 3.57
C GLY A 48 -13.77 8.95 4.89
N TYR A 49 -12.50 9.21 5.25
CA TYR A 49 -12.16 9.98 6.44
C TYR A 49 -12.68 11.43 6.36
N HIS A 50 -12.46 12.12 5.23
CA HIS A 50 -12.95 13.48 5.06
C HIS A 50 -14.47 13.59 5.05
N ALA A 51 -15.17 12.61 4.47
CA ALA A 51 -16.62 12.55 4.52
C ALA A 51 -17.12 12.43 5.97
N ARG A 52 -16.48 11.57 6.79
CA ARG A 52 -16.80 11.46 8.21
C ARG A 52 -16.50 12.72 9.00
N GLU A 53 -15.36 13.37 8.76
CA GLU A 53 -15.05 14.65 9.40
C GLU A 53 -16.05 15.75 9.04
N ALA A 54 -16.52 15.77 7.79
CA ALA A 54 -17.54 16.72 7.33
C ALA A 54 -18.89 16.46 7.99
N GLU A 55 -19.31 15.20 8.11
CA GLU A 55 -20.52 14.80 8.84
C GLU A 55 -20.46 15.18 10.32
N LEU A 56 -19.31 14.95 10.98
CA LEU A 56 -19.12 15.27 12.39
C LEU A 56 -19.17 16.79 12.63
N ARG A 57 -18.47 17.60 11.81
CA ARG A 57 -18.54 19.07 11.92
C ARG A 57 -19.94 19.61 11.67
N ALA A 58 -20.64 19.08 10.67
CA ALA A 58 -22.03 19.47 10.41
C ALA A 58 -22.96 19.13 11.57
N ALA A 59 -22.71 18.03 12.29
CA ALA A 59 -23.47 17.65 13.48
C ALA A 59 -23.16 18.50 14.73
N GLU A 60 -21.97 19.09 14.83
CA GLU A 60 -21.59 20.00 15.92
C GLU A 60 -22.16 21.42 15.75
N ASP A 61 -22.40 21.84 14.51
CA ASP A 61 -22.96 23.17 14.17
C ASP A 61 -24.50 23.25 14.31
N HIS A 62 -25.18 22.15 14.65
CA HIS A 62 -26.65 22.03 14.83
C HIS A 62 -27.05 21.87 16.29
#